data_AF-A0A0R2L1T6-F1
#
_entry.id   AF-A0A0R2L1T6-F1
#
_cell.length_a   1.000
_cell.length_b   1.000
_cell.length_c   1.000
_cell.angle_alpha   90.00
_cell.angle_beta   90.00
_cell.angle_gamma   90.00
#
_symmetry.space_group_name_H-M   'P 1'
#
loop_
_entity.id
_entity.type
_entity.pdbx_description
1 polymer ?
#
loop_
_entity_poly.entity_id
_entity_poly.type
_entity_poly.pdbx_seq_one_letter_code
_entity_poly.pdbx_strand_id
1 'polypeptide(L)'
;MRDKVKNLKAFVGIEPTDREIILNPPQEKAYLERNKNETISEKFIHQKIFDLFPETETKTFWQTTEKNKAHFNDQDDQHLMNAMKKDVFWFNQDKWNDSIPTIIITEKYRMSEYERSEYFNQNSESKIIPMGTFHYIQWEYPHEIADIL
;
A
#
# COMPACT_ATOMS: atom_id res chain seq x y z
N MET A 1 3.37 -1.51 20.06
CA MET A 1 3.83 -2.61 19.15
C MET A 1 5.28 -3.09 19.39
N ARG A 2 6.24 -2.20 19.71
CA ARG A 2 7.66 -2.54 19.92
C ARG A 2 7.92 -3.69 20.90
N ASP A 3 7.19 -3.76 22.01
CA ASP A 3 7.44 -4.74 23.08
C ASP A 3 7.14 -6.19 22.68
N LYS A 4 6.52 -6.38 21.50
CA LYS A 4 6.21 -7.69 20.94
C LYS A 4 7.27 -8.21 19.96
N VAL A 5 8.14 -7.34 19.42
CA VAL A 5 9.12 -7.71 18.38
C VAL A 5 10.54 -7.51 18.90
N LYS A 6 11.23 -8.61 19.22
CA LYS A 6 12.64 -8.58 19.64
C LYS A 6 13.54 -8.29 18.44
N ASN A 7 14.60 -7.50 18.65
CA ASN A 7 15.63 -7.18 17.66
C ASN A 7 15.15 -6.43 16.40
N LEU A 8 14.04 -5.69 16.46
CA LEU A 8 13.62 -4.80 15.38
C LEU A 8 14.69 -3.71 15.14
N LYS A 9 15.16 -3.59 13.90
CA LYS A 9 16.22 -2.65 13.50
C LYS A 9 15.71 -1.46 12.70
N ALA A 10 14.74 -1.68 11.84
CA ALA A 10 14.10 -0.66 11.03
C ALA A 10 12.71 -1.13 10.62
N PHE A 11 11.86 -0.19 10.21
CA PHE A 11 10.62 -0.47 9.51
C PHE A 11 10.75 0.02 8.07
N VAL A 12 10.42 -0.84 7.10
CA VAL A 12 10.32 -0.45 5.69
C VAL A 12 8.93 -0.81 5.20
N GLY A 13 8.16 0.20 4.80
CA GLY A 13 6.81 0.04 4.24
C GLY A 13 6.77 0.48 2.78
N ILE A 14 6.16 -0.34 1.93
CA ILE A 14 5.86 0.01 0.53
C ILE A 14 4.34 0.16 0.44
N GLU A 15 3.86 1.38 0.19
CA GLU A 15 2.44 1.72 0.18
C GLU A 15 1.64 1.16 1.38
N PRO A 16 2.14 1.24 2.64
CA PRO A 16 1.47 0.61 3.76
C PRO A 16 0.13 1.30 4.04
N THR A 17 -0.94 0.53 4.23
CA THR A 17 -2.22 1.09 4.66
C THR A 17 -2.08 1.73 6.05
N ASP A 18 -2.54 2.98 6.20
CA ASP A 18 -2.49 3.70 7.47
C ASP A 18 -3.86 4.01 8.06
N ARG A 19 -3.88 4.58 9.26
CA ARG A 19 -5.12 4.94 9.95
C ARG A 19 -5.96 5.97 9.21
N GLU A 20 -5.32 6.94 8.56
CA GLU A 20 -6.02 8.04 7.91
C GLU A 20 -6.81 7.54 6.71
N ILE A 21 -6.20 6.73 5.84
CA ILE A 21 -6.87 6.19 4.66
C ILE A 21 -8.07 5.28 5.01
N ILE A 22 -8.08 4.66 6.20
CA ILE A 22 -9.19 3.80 6.64
C ILE A 22 -10.31 4.58 7.33
N LEU A 23 -9.95 5.46 8.27
CA LEU A 23 -10.92 6.12 9.15
C LEU A 23 -11.41 7.46 8.62
N ASN A 24 -10.54 8.22 7.95
CA ASN A 24 -10.85 9.56 7.44
C ASN A 24 -10.02 9.86 6.18
N PRO A 25 -10.35 9.23 5.03
CA PRO A 25 -9.55 9.34 3.83
C PRO A 25 -9.34 10.80 3.39
N PRO A 26 -8.14 11.19 2.96
CA PRO A 26 -7.86 12.55 2.52
C PRO A 26 -8.74 12.96 1.32
N GLN A 27 -9.20 14.22 1.30
CA GLN A 27 -10.14 14.75 0.28
C GLN A 27 -9.48 15.77 -0.65
N GLU A 28 -8.15 15.87 -0.61
CA GLU A 28 -7.38 16.76 -1.47
C GLU A 28 -7.54 16.36 -2.94
N LYS A 29 -7.44 17.36 -3.82
CA LYS A 29 -7.61 17.19 -5.26
C LYS A 29 -6.77 16.04 -5.84
N ALA A 30 -5.53 15.86 -5.35
CA ALA A 30 -4.65 14.80 -5.85
C ALA A 30 -5.20 13.38 -5.59
N TYR A 31 -5.85 13.14 -4.44
CA TYR A 31 -6.51 11.87 -4.14
C TYR A 31 -7.73 11.66 -5.04
N LEU A 32 -8.57 12.69 -5.17
CA LEU A 32 -9.77 12.64 -6.00
C LEU A 32 -9.46 12.44 -7.48
N GLU A 33 -8.33 12.97 -7.97
CA GLU A 33 -7.85 12.76 -9.33
C GLU A 33 -7.24 11.37 -9.51
N ARG A 34 -6.47 10.87 -8.54
CA ARG A 34 -5.89 9.53 -8.60
C ARG A 34 -6.95 8.43 -8.67
N ASN A 35 -8.05 8.56 -7.93
CA ASN A 35 -9.16 7.60 -7.91
C ASN A 35 -9.90 7.50 -9.25
N LYS A 36 -9.75 8.47 -10.15
CA LYS A 36 -10.37 8.44 -11.49
C LYS A 36 -9.55 7.66 -12.52
N ASN A 37 -8.30 7.32 -12.21
CA ASN A 37 -7.34 6.74 -13.15
C ASN A 37 -7.12 5.22 -12.99
N GLU A 38 -8.09 4.49 -12.41
CA GLU A 38 -7.98 3.04 -12.13
C GLU A 38 -7.68 2.18 -13.37
N THR A 39 -8.11 2.58 -14.57
CA THR A 39 -7.94 1.77 -15.79
C THR A 39 -6.47 1.57 -16.21
N ILE A 40 -5.56 2.43 -15.74
CA ILE A 40 -4.12 2.32 -16.07
C ILE A 40 -3.47 1.15 -15.32
N SER A 41 -3.95 0.81 -14.11
CA SER A 41 -3.32 -0.22 -13.27
C SER A 41 -3.59 -1.64 -13.75
N GLU A 42 -4.82 -1.96 -14.20
CA GLU A 42 -5.17 -3.31 -14.64
C GLU A 42 -4.35 -3.75 -15.87
N LYS A 43 -4.25 -2.88 -16.89
CA LYS A 43 -3.45 -3.16 -18.10
C LYS A 43 -1.97 -3.39 -17.77
N PHE A 44 -1.43 -2.60 -16.85
CA PHE A 44 -0.05 -2.77 -16.41
C PHE A 44 0.16 -4.13 -15.74
N ILE A 45 -0.72 -4.51 -14.82
CA ILE A 45 -0.67 -5.80 -14.11
C ILE A 45 -0.78 -6.96 -15.09
N HIS A 46 -1.71 -6.88 -16.06
CA HIS A 46 -1.83 -7.85 -17.14
C HIS A 46 -0.52 -8.04 -17.91
N GLN A 47 0.09 -6.93 -18.36
CA GLN A 47 1.33 -6.98 -19.12
C GLN A 47 2.48 -7.55 -18.28
N LYS A 48 2.62 -7.13 -17.01
CA LYS A 48 3.67 -7.64 -16.12
C LYS A 48 3.57 -9.14 -15.90
N ILE A 49 2.36 -9.66 -15.64
CA ILE A 49 2.18 -11.10 -15.48
C ILE A 49 2.53 -11.83 -16.77
N PHE A 50 2.13 -11.31 -17.93
CA PHE A 50 2.49 -11.89 -19.23
C PHE A 50 4.02 -11.90 -19.47
N ASP A 51 4.72 -10.83 -19.09
CA ASP A 51 6.17 -10.73 -19.29
C ASP A 51 6.97 -11.64 -18.34
N LEU A 52 6.43 -11.92 -17.15
CA LEU A 52 7.13 -12.66 -16.09
C LEU A 52 6.87 -14.17 -16.11
N PHE A 53 5.74 -14.61 -16.67
CA PHE A 53 5.31 -16.01 -16.59
C PHE A 53 5.03 -16.61 -17.97
N PRO A 54 5.19 -17.93 -18.14
CA PRO A 54 4.77 -18.62 -19.36
C PRO A 54 3.31 -18.32 -19.74
N GLU A 55 3.03 -18.24 -21.04
CA GLU A 55 1.69 -17.89 -21.54
C GLU A 55 0.58 -18.79 -20.98
N THR A 56 0.85 -20.09 -20.80
CA THR A 56 -0.10 -21.05 -20.23
C THR A 56 -0.47 -20.71 -18.79
N GLU A 57 0.52 -20.33 -17.98
CA GLU A 57 0.31 -19.96 -16.57
C GLU A 57 -0.42 -18.61 -16.46
N THR A 58 -0.03 -17.64 -17.29
CA THR A 58 -0.70 -16.34 -17.40
C THR A 58 -2.18 -16.50 -17.75
N LYS A 59 -2.52 -17.36 -18.72
CA LYS A 59 -3.91 -17.65 -19.08
C LYS A 59 -4.69 -18.26 -17.93
N THR A 60 -4.11 -19.26 -17.25
CA THR A 60 -4.75 -19.90 -16.09
C THR A 60 -4.98 -18.89 -14.97
N PHE A 61 -3.98 -18.06 -14.64
CA PHE A 61 -4.09 -17.01 -13.63
C PHE A 61 -5.27 -16.08 -13.91
N TRP A 62 -5.34 -15.50 -15.11
CA TRP A 62 -6.41 -14.55 -15.44
C TRP A 62 -7.79 -15.20 -15.54
N GLN A 63 -7.89 -16.42 -16.06
CA GLN A 63 -9.16 -17.17 -16.06
C GLN A 63 -9.67 -17.39 -14.63
N THR A 64 -8.79 -17.73 -13.70
CA THR A 64 -9.14 -17.89 -12.29
C THR A 64 -9.50 -16.55 -11.65
N THR A 65 -8.70 -15.49 -11.87
CA THR A 65 -8.96 -14.15 -11.32
C THR A 65 -10.29 -13.59 -11.78
N GLU A 66 -10.60 -13.64 -13.08
CA GLU A 66 -11.87 -13.16 -13.63
C GLU A 66 -13.07 -13.99 -13.17
N LYS A 67 -12.92 -15.32 -13.09
CA LYS A 67 -13.97 -16.18 -12.52
C LYS A 67 -14.25 -15.81 -11.06
N ASN A 68 -13.20 -15.53 -10.29
CA ASN A 68 -13.34 -15.18 -8.89
C ASN A 68 -13.93 -13.77 -8.69
N LYS A 69 -13.65 -12.82 -9.59
CA LYS A 69 -14.24 -11.48 -9.57
C LYS A 69 -15.77 -11.54 -9.56
N ALA A 70 -16.37 -12.49 -10.27
CA ALA A 70 -17.82 -12.69 -10.31
C ALA A 70 -18.44 -13.15 -8.97
N HIS A 71 -17.63 -13.56 -8.00
CA HIS A 71 -18.09 -13.93 -6.65
C HIS A 71 -18.22 -12.74 -5.71
N PHE A 72 -17.67 -11.58 -6.09
CA PHE A 72 -17.71 -10.38 -5.28
C PHE A 72 -18.70 -9.37 -5.88
N ASN A 73 -19.40 -8.66 -5.00
CA ASN A 73 -20.29 -7.57 -5.37
C ASN A 73 -20.08 -6.37 -4.43
N ASP A 74 -20.72 -5.24 -4.74
CA ASP A 74 -20.58 -4.00 -3.97
C ASP A 74 -20.89 -4.15 -2.47
N GLN A 75 -21.74 -5.11 -2.08
CA GLN A 75 -22.01 -5.38 -0.66
C GLN A 75 -20.81 -6.02 0.04
N ASP A 76 -20.04 -6.85 -0.66
CA ASP A 76 -18.82 -7.46 -0.11
C ASP A 76 -17.75 -6.40 0.15
N ASP A 77 -17.59 -5.42 -0.75
CA ASP A 77 -16.70 -4.28 -0.56
C ASP A 77 -17.15 -3.43 0.64
N GLN A 78 -18.45 -3.17 0.78
CA GLN A 78 -19.00 -2.48 1.94
C GLN A 78 -18.78 -3.27 3.24
N HIS A 79 -18.94 -4.59 3.21
CA HIS A 79 -18.68 -5.45 4.36
C HIS A 79 -17.21 -5.41 4.77
N LEU A 80 -16.28 -5.49 3.80
CA LEU A 80 -14.85 -5.36 4.03
C LEU A 80 -14.53 -4.01 4.67
N MET A 81 -14.98 -2.91 4.06
CA MET A 81 -14.73 -1.56 4.59
C MET A 81 -15.33 -1.36 5.99
N ASN A 82 -16.52 -1.90 6.25
CA ASN A 82 -17.13 -1.86 7.58
C ASN A 82 -16.37 -2.72 8.60
N ALA A 83 -15.84 -3.87 8.20
CA ALA A 83 -15.02 -4.71 9.06
C ALA A 83 -13.69 -4.00 9.38
N MET A 84 -13.01 -3.45 8.38
CA MET A 84 -11.79 -2.67 8.56
C MET A 84 -12.02 -1.50 9.50
N LYS A 85 -13.06 -0.69 9.30
CA LYS A 85 -13.40 0.44 10.18
C LYS A 85 -13.78 0.04 11.61
N LYS A 86 -14.09 -1.23 11.88
CA LYS A 86 -14.39 -1.73 13.24
C LYS A 86 -13.18 -2.37 13.91
N ASP A 87 -12.08 -2.56 13.18
CA ASP A 87 -10.88 -3.13 13.76
C ASP A 87 -10.27 -2.16 14.78
N VAL A 88 -10.10 -2.65 16.01
CA VAL A 88 -9.53 -1.91 17.15
C VAL A 88 -8.12 -1.40 16.87
N PHE A 89 -7.40 -2.04 15.93
CA PHE A 89 -6.09 -1.60 15.49
C PHE A 89 -6.09 -0.13 15.03
N TRP A 90 -7.07 0.27 14.22
CA TRP A 90 -7.08 1.63 13.63
C TRP A 90 -7.42 2.72 14.64
N PHE A 91 -8.07 2.38 15.75
CA PHE A 91 -8.37 3.34 16.82
C PHE A 91 -7.23 3.48 17.83
N ASN A 92 -6.26 2.57 17.81
CA ASN A 92 -5.06 2.70 18.63
C ASN A 92 -4.24 3.91 18.16
N GLN A 93 -3.81 4.74 19.12
CA GLN A 93 -3.01 5.93 18.85
C GLN A 93 -1.51 5.69 18.89
N ASP A 94 -1.08 4.46 19.19
CA ASP A 94 0.33 4.05 19.14
C ASP A 94 0.98 4.45 17.82
N LYS A 95 2.19 5.02 17.92
CA LYS A 95 3.07 5.35 16.79
C LYS A 95 4.42 4.67 16.95
N TRP A 96 5.17 4.54 15.85
CA TRP A 96 6.59 4.22 15.97
C TRP A 96 7.30 5.32 16.74
N ASN A 97 8.17 4.92 17.67
CA ASN A 97 9.02 5.88 18.39
C ASN A 97 10.31 6.15 17.61
N ASP A 98 11.01 7.20 18.00
CA ASP A 98 12.20 7.70 17.30
C ASP A 98 13.43 6.77 17.41
N SER A 99 13.35 5.61 18.08
CA SER A 99 14.46 4.65 18.12
C SER A 99 14.46 3.64 16.96
N ILE A 100 13.43 3.67 16.10
CA ILE A 100 13.29 2.78 14.94
C ILE A 100 13.36 3.64 13.68
N PRO A 101 14.44 3.57 12.90
CA PRO A 101 14.47 4.11 11.54
C PRO A 101 13.29 3.60 10.71
N THR A 102 12.58 4.51 10.05
CA THR A 102 11.42 4.21 9.20
C THR A 102 11.65 4.71 7.78
N ILE A 103 11.58 3.81 6.81
CA ILE A 103 11.53 4.14 5.39
C ILE A 103 10.12 3.83 4.86
N ILE A 104 9.45 4.83 4.30
CA ILE A 104 8.14 4.65 3.65
C ILE A 104 8.30 4.99 2.18
N ILE A 105 7.98 4.04 1.31
CA ILE A 105 7.98 4.19 -0.15
C ILE A 105 6.53 4.33 -0.59
N THR A 106 6.18 5.44 -1.24
CA THR A 106 4.78 5.73 -1.61
C THR A 106 4.65 6.61 -2.86
N GLU A 107 3.50 6.56 -3.52
CA GLU A 107 3.10 7.52 -4.53
C GLU A 107 3.19 8.96 -3.99
N LYS A 108 3.71 9.87 -4.81
CA LYS A 108 4.03 11.26 -4.40
C LYS A 108 2.86 11.99 -3.74
N TYR A 109 1.62 11.71 -4.14
CA TYR A 109 0.46 12.41 -3.60
C TYR A 109 0.14 12.04 -2.14
N ARG A 110 0.65 10.92 -1.64
CA ARG A 110 0.42 10.43 -0.26
C ARG A 110 1.50 10.83 0.74
N MET A 111 2.54 11.53 0.31
CA MET A 111 3.66 11.87 1.21
C MET A 111 3.20 12.59 2.49
N SER A 112 2.32 13.58 2.36
CA SER A 112 1.86 14.36 3.51
C SER A 112 1.02 13.52 4.47
N GLU A 113 0.23 12.56 3.97
CA GLU A 113 -0.51 11.57 4.77
C GLU A 113 0.48 10.75 5.61
N TYR A 114 1.55 10.25 5.00
CA TYR A 114 2.55 9.49 5.73
C TYR A 114 3.35 10.30 6.75
N GLU A 115 3.61 11.59 6.51
CA GLU A 115 4.28 12.48 7.48
C GLU A 115 3.53 12.55 8.83
N ARG A 116 2.20 12.37 8.81
CA ARG A 116 1.34 12.40 10.01
C ARG A 116 0.84 11.03 10.47
N SER A 117 1.15 9.97 9.73
CA SER A 117 0.75 8.57 10.02
C SER A 117 1.30 8.03 11.35
N GLU A 118 0.91 6.80 11.69
CA GLU A 118 1.47 6.01 12.78
C GLU A 118 2.87 5.46 12.50
N TYR A 119 3.28 5.46 11.23
CA TYR A 119 4.53 4.84 10.81
C TYR A 119 5.71 5.82 10.86
N PHE A 120 5.49 7.09 10.50
CA PHE A 120 6.56 8.06 10.45
C PHE A 120 6.94 8.57 11.85
N ASN A 121 8.23 8.87 12.05
CA ASN A 121 8.81 9.32 13.32
C ASN A 121 9.99 10.28 13.06
N GLN A 122 10.57 10.84 14.13
CA GLN A 122 11.62 11.87 14.06
C GLN A 122 13.04 11.30 14.12
N ASN A 123 13.21 9.99 13.93
CA ASN A 123 14.55 9.40 13.81
C ASN A 123 15.29 10.03 12.62
N SER A 124 16.58 10.35 12.77
CA SER A 124 17.37 11.02 11.74
C SER A 124 17.57 10.21 10.44
N GLU A 125 17.37 8.90 10.50
CA GLU A 125 17.44 7.99 9.35
C GLU A 125 16.06 7.75 8.71
N SER A 126 14.98 8.25 9.31
CA SER A 126 13.62 8.10 8.78
C SER A 126 13.39 9.00 7.56
N LYS A 127 12.74 8.44 6.54
CA LYS A 127 12.43 9.16 5.29
C LYS A 127 11.21 8.60 4.58
N ILE A 128 10.54 9.48 3.86
CA ILE A 128 9.46 9.14 2.92
C ILE A 128 10.02 9.33 1.51
N ILE A 129 9.96 8.28 0.70
CA ILE A 129 10.51 8.24 -0.66
C ILE A 129 9.34 8.22 -1.65
N PRO A 130 9.13 9.30 -2.42
CA PRO A 130 8.13 9.29 -3.48
C PRO A 130 8.58 8.41 -4.64
N MET A 131 7.78 7.39 -4.97
CA MET A 131 8.03 6.43 -6.04
C MET A 131 6.70 5.90 -6.59
N GLY A 132 6.70 5.36 -7.80
CA GLY A 132 5.50 4.75 -8.37
C GLY A 132 4.56 5.73 -9.06
N THR A 133 3.82 5.20 -10.01
CA THR A 133 2.65 5.82 -10.63
C THR A 133 1.36 5.05 -10.30
N PHE A 134 1.48 3.88 -9.68
CA PHE A 134 0.36 3.16 -9.08
C PHE A 134 0.76 2.35 -7.84
N HIS A 135 -0.24 1.83 -7.12
CA HIS A 135 -0.09 1.25 -5.78
C HIS A 135 0.87 0.06 -5.68
N TYR A 136 1.08 -0.74 -6.73
CA TYR A 136 2.08 -1.82 -6.70
C TYR A 136 3.44 -1.31 -7.18
N ILE A 137 4.01 -0.36 -6.44
CA ILE A 137 5.31 0.28 -6.72
C ILE A 137 6.41 -0.78 -6.92
N GLN A 138 6.34 -1.88 -6.17
CA GLN A 138 7.28 -3.00 -6.27
C GLN A 138 7.24 -3.75 -7.61
N TRP A 139 6.23 -3.54 -8.44
CA TRP A 139 6.19 -4.06 -9.81
C TRP A 139 6.72 -3.04 -10.85
N GLU A 140 6.72 -1.75 -10.51
CA GLU A 140 7.31 -0.70 -11.34
C GLU A 140 8.83 -0.61 -11.13
N TYR A 141 9.26 -0.57 -9.87
CA TYR A 141 10.63 -0.25 -9.46
C TYR A 141 11.23 -1.32 -8.54
N PRO A 142 11.25 -2.61 -8.93
CA PRO A 142 11.73 -3.69 -8.08
C PRO A 142 13.22 -3.55 -7.72
N HIS A 143 14.04 -3.02 -8.63
CA HIS A 143 15.49 -2.89 -8.42
C HIS A 143 15.80 -1.72 -7.48
N GLU A 144 15.15 -0.58 -7.67
CA GLU A 144 15.30 0.59 -6.82
C GLU A 144 14.84 0.31 -5.39
N ILE A 145 13.77 -0.48 -5.23
CA ILE A 145 13.35 -0.95 -3.90
C ILE A 145 14.39 -1.90 -3.30
N ALA A 146 14.93 -2.83 -4.09
CA ALA A 146 15.97 -3.74 -3.61
C ALA A 146 17.24 -3.00 -3.16
N ASP A 147 17.61 -1.90 -3.81
CA ASP A 147 18.77 -1.07 -3.43
C ASP A 147 18.52 -0.25 -2.14
N ILE A 148 17.27 -0.05 -1.74
CA ILE A 148 16.88 0.63 -0.49
C ILE A 148 16.89 -0.33 0.71
N LEU A 149 16.61 -1.61 0.48
CA LEU A 149 16.45 -2.67 1.50
C LEU A 149 17.78 -3.30 1.92
#